data_AF-A0A2R5LCC1-F1
#
_entry.id   AF-A0A2R5LCC1-F1
#
_cell.length_a   1.000
_cell.length_b   1.000
_cell.length_c   1.000
_cell.angle_alpha   90.00
_cell.angle_beta   90.00
_cell.angle_gamma   90.00
#
_symmetry.space_group_name_H-M   'P 1'
#
loop_
_entity.id
_entity.type
_entity.pdbx_description
1 polymer ?
#
loop_
_entity_poly.entity_id
_entity_poly.type
_entity_poly.pdbx_seq_one_letter_code
_entity_poly.pdbx_strand_id
1 'polypeptide(L)'
;RISCSTSGMAYAGGACGFLKLSIGEDRPWSFNVVRTMAHEFAHNLGCVHDGEPPMQGFVGHPGAIACPWSRGYIMSYVQQDTREYYFSSCCAAQIRYFARHYLRTCLFKNNTYKEVKRSEELPGFITTLDTICNNTYGRAKFTYIYDKTRKFQGCRIPCKVEHAEADYYPAMAKAVDGTNCSSTGDMICIRGGCVPRNKATGIKLRRLAS
;
A
#
# COMPACT_ATOMS: atom_id res chain seq x y z
N ARG A 1 -2.03 -21.22 0.86
CA ARG A 1 -2.44 -19.98 1.54
C ARG A 1 -1.43 -19.73 2.63
N ILE A 2 -0.87 -18.53 2.70
CA ILE A 2 -0.14 -18.10 3.90
C ILE A 2 -1.22 -18.01 5.01
N SER A 3 -0.86 -18.23 6.27
CA SER A 3 -1.81 -18.24 7.40
C SER A 3 -2.92 -17.17 7.26
N CYS A 4 -4.16 -17.48 7.68
CA CYS A 4 -5.34 -16.61 7.56
C CYS A 4 -5.18 -15.21 8.20
N SER A 5 -4.11 -15.02 8.99
CA SER A 5 -3.76 -13.77 9.69
C SER A 5 -2.62 -12.97 9.06
N THR A 6 -2.04 -13.38 7.93
CA THR A 6 -0.87 -12.72 7.35
C THR A 6 -1.02 -12.49 5.85
N SER A 7 -1.10 -11.23 5.43
CA SER A 7 -1.19 -10.85 4.01
C SER A 7 0.14 -10.91 3.27
N GLY A 8 1.26 -11.08 3.97
CA GLY A 8 2.61 -11.16 3.38
C GLY A 8 3.65 -11.71 4.35
N MET A 9 4.86 -11.96 3.86
CA MET A 9 5.99 -12.40 4.68
C MET A 9 7.31 -12.02 4.01
N ALA A 10 8.27 -11.55 4.80
CA ALA A 10 9.64 -11.32 4.35
C ALA A 10 10.65 -11.56 5.47
N TYR A 11 11.88 -11.89 5.07
CA TYR A 11 13.01 -11.83 5.99
C TYR A 11 13.49 -10.39 6.13
N ALA A 12 13.66 -9.94 7.37
CA ALA A 12 14.25 -8.64 7.63
C ALA A 12 15.73 -8.62 7.22
N GLY A 13 16.14 -7.61 6.45
CA GLY A 13 17.53 -7.45 5.99
C GLY A 13 18.02 -8.52 5.00
N GLY A 14 17.11 -9.18 4.29
CA GLY A 14 17.42 -10.26 3.35
C GLY A 14 18.07 -9.81 2.03
N ALA A 15 17.91 -8.54 1.63
CA ALA A 15 18.37 -8.05 0.34
C ALA A 15 19.90 -8.23 0.17
N CYS A 16 20.35 -8.57 -1.04
CA CYS A 16 21.73 -8.97 -1.34
C CYS A 16 22.24 -10.25 -0.66
N GLY A 17 21.41 -10.97 0.11
CA GLY A 17 21.77 -12.24 0.74
C GLY A 17 21.09 -13.45 0.11
N PHE A 18 21.16 -14.60 0.80
CA PHE A 18 20.40 -15.80 0.45
C PHE A 18 18.90 -15.65 0.75
N LEU A 19 18.55 -14.85 1.77
CA LEU A 19 17.17 -14.61 2.23
C LEU A 19 16.48 -13.41 1.53
N LYS A 20 16.86 -13.10 0.29
CA LYS A 20 16.30 -12.02 -0.53
C LYS A 20 14.89 -12.35 -1.06
N LEU A 21 13.95 -12.58 -0.14
CA LEU A 21 12.61 -13.06 -0.41
C LEU A 21 11.57 -12.21 0.34
N SER A 22 10.51 -11.86 -0.38
CA SER A 22 9.27 -11.27 0.11
C SER A 22 8.11 -11.94 -0.63
N ILE A 23 7.04 -12.28 0.08
CA ILE A 23 5.83 -12.91 -0.46
C ILE A 23 4.63 -12.07 -0.04
N GLY A 24 3.66 -11.87 -0.94
CA GLY A 24 2.40 -11.20 -0.64
C GLY A 24 1.23 -12.02 -1.19
N GLU A 25 0.14 -12.09 -0.43
CA GLU A 25 -1.14 -12.60 -0.91
C GLU A 25 -1.90 -11.47 -1.62
N ASP A 26 -2.42 -11.78 -2.81
CA ASP A 26 -3.19 -10.85 -3.62
C ASP A 26 -4.61 -11.35 -3.85
N ARG A 27 -5.54 -10.39 -3.91
CA ARG A 27 -6.87 -10.58 -4.48
C ARG A 27 -6.92 -9.79 -5.79
N PRO A 28 -7.16 -10.44 -6.94
CA PRO A 28 -7.20 -9.77 -8.23
C PRO A 28 -8.11 -8.53 -8.20
N TRP A 29 -7.66 -7.44 -8.84
CA TRP A 29 -8.36 -6.15 -8.92
C TRP A 29 -8.58 -5.43 -7.58
N SER A 30 -7.99 -5.90 -6.47
CA SER A 30 -8.07 -5.20 -5.19
C SER A 30 -7.06 -4.07 -5.05
N PHE A 31 -5.90 -4.20 -5.73
CA PHE A 31 -4.73 -3.30 -5.61
C PHE A 31 -4.16 -3.15 -4.18
N ASN A 32 -4.74 -3.81 -3.17
CA ASN A 32 -4.28 -3.79 -1.79
C ASN A 32 -2.88 -4.40 -1.64
N VAL A 33 -2.51 -5.34 -2.53
CA VAL A 33 -1.19 -5.97 -2.56
C VAL A 33 -0.05 -4.96 -2.70
N VAL A 34 -0.29 -3.78 -3.27
CA VAL A 34 0.75 -2.73 -3.39
C VAL A 34 1.26 -2.31 -2.01
N ARG A 35 0.37 -2.14 -1.04
CA ARG A 35 0.75 -1.81 0.35
C ARG A 35 1.50 -2.97 1.00
N THR A 36 1.01 -4.19 0.83
CA THR A 36 1.65 -5.41 1.35
C THR A 36 3.06 -5.54 0.79
N MET A 37 3.24 -5.46 -0.53
CA MET A 37 4.56 -5.56 -1.17
C MET A 37 5.51 -4.48 -0.67
N ALA A 38 5.05 -3.24 -0.52
CA ALA A 38 5.88 -2.17 0.02
C ALA A 38 6.31 -2.44 1.48
N HIS A 39 5.43 -3.00 2.32
CA HIS A 39 5.76 -3.44 3.68
C HIS A 39 6.80 -4.56 3.68
N GLU A 40 6.56 -5.62 2.92
CA GLU A 40 7.46 -6.79 2.87
C GLU A 40 8.82 -6.47 2.21
N PHE A 41 8.85 -5.58 1.23
CA PHE A 41 10.12 -5.09 0.67
C PHE A 41 10.90 -4.23 1.65
N ALA A 42 10.21 -3.41 2.45
CA ALA A 42 10.88 -2.62 3.48
C ALA A 42 11.51 -3.51 4.56
N HIS A 43 10.86 -4.62 4.94
CA HIS A 43 11.51 -5.65 5.74
C HIS A 43 12.78 -6.16 5.08
N ASN A 44 12.73 -6.55 3.80
CA ASN A 44 13.92 -7.05 3.10
C ASN A 44 15.06 -6.01 3.03
N LEU A 45 14.72 -4.72 3.01
CA LEU A 45 15.65 -3.59 3.09
C LEU A 45 16.06 -3.18 4.51
N GLY A 46 15.69 -3.96 5.52
CA GLY A 46 16.17 -3.83 6.89
C GLY A 46 15.20 -3.18 7.87
N CYS A 47 13.99 -2.78 7.48
CA CYS A 47 13.04 -2.26 8.46
C CYS A 47 12.52 -3.38 9.38
N VAL A 48 12.55 -3.14 10.68
CA VAL A 48 11.66 -3.81 11.65
C VAL A 48 10.30 -3.11 11.68
N HIS A 49 9.32 -3.67 12.37
CA HIS A 49 8.05 -2.97 12.58
C HIS A 49 8.23 -1.70 13.41
N ASP A 50 7.36 -0.73 13.21
CA ASP A 50 7.37 0.49 14.02
C ASP A 50 7.13 0.16 15.50
N GLY A 51 8.01 0.63 16.38
CA GLY A 51 8.01 0.35 17.81
C GLY A 51 8.94 -0.79 18.23
N GLU A 52 9.50 -1.55 17.30
CA GLU A 52 10.39 -2.67 17.60
C GLU A 52 11.84 -2.24 17.90
N PRO A 53 12.58 -3.03 18.70
CA PRO A 53 14.00 -2.80 18.95
C PRO A 53 14.86 -3.03 17.70
N PRO A 54 16.16 -2.68 17.75
CA PRO A 54 17.12 -3.05 16.71
C PRO A 54 17.11 -4.54 16.34
N MET A 55 17.33 -4.82 15.05
CA MET A 55 17.43 -6.19 14.54
C MET A 55 18.65 -6.91 15.15
N GLN A 56 18.44 -8.11 15.67
CA GLN A 56 19.52 -8.94 16.22
C GLN A 56 20.52 -9.32 15.12
N GLY A 57 21.81 -9.37 15.46
CA GLY A 57 22.89 -9.69 14.52
C GLY A 57 23.36 -8.53 13.62
N PHE A 58 22.70 -7.36 13.68
CA PHE A 58 23.11 -6.15 12.96
C PHE A 58 23.61 -5.08 13.93
N VAL A 59 24.92 -5.07 14.20
CA VAL A 59 25.55 -4.14 15.15
C VAL A 59 25.36 -2.69 14.71
N GLY A 60 24.70 -1.88 15.54
CA GLY A 60 24.42 -0.46 15.25
C GLY A 60 23.14 -0.21 14.44
N HIS A 61 22.32 -1.24 14.22
CA HIS A 61 21.01 -1.08 13.61
C HIS A 61 20.12 -0.13 14.45
N PRO A 62 19.46 0.87 13.86
CA PRO A 62 18.79 1.92 14.64
C PRO A 62 17.46 1.47 15.28
N GLY A 63 16.83 0.39 14.77
CA GLY A 63 15.52 -0.06 15.23
C GLY A 63 14.41 0.96 14.96
N ALA A 64 13.28 0.81 15.65
CA ALA A 64 12.10 1.65 15.45
C ALA A 64 11.35 2.06 16.73
N ILE A 65 11.94 1.91 17.92
CA ILE A 65 11.34 2.28 19.22
C ILE A 65 10.82 3.74 19.22
N ALA A 66 11.53 4.66 18.56
CA ALA A 66 11.15 6.07 18.47
C ALA A 66 9.92 6.35 17.57
N CYS A 67 9.45 5.36 16.82
CA CYS A 67 8.27 5.44 15.96
C CYS A 67 7.19 4.49 16.49
N PRO A 68 6.24 4.96 17.32
CA PRO A 68 5.22 4.10 17.89
C PRO A 68 4.35 3.41 16.83
N TRP A 69 4.09 2.10 17.02
CA TRP A 69 3.18 1.30 16.19
C TRP A 69 1.83 1.97 15.93
N SER A 70 1.26 2.62 16.95
CA SER A 70 -0.03 3.30 16.88
C SER A 70 -0.08 4.50 15.93
N ARG A 71 1.06 5.00 15.45
CA ARG A 71 1.09 6.09 14.46
C ARG A 71 0.61 5.64 13.07
N GLY A 72 0.49 4.34 12.81
CA GLY A 72 -0.18 3.85 11.60
C GLY A 72 0.61 4.03 10.31
N TYR A 73 1.94 4.19 10.39
CA TYR A 73 2.79 4.14 9.18
C TYR A 73 2.83 2.73 8.60
N ILE A 74 3.34 2.60 7.37
CA ILE A 74 3.23 1.37 6.58
C ILE A 74 3.83 0.14 7.27
N MET A 75 4.84 0.30 8.15
CA MET A 75 5.45 -0.77 8.96
C MET A 75 4.63 -1.15 10.22
N SER A 76 3.37 -0.73 10.27
CA SER A 76 2.35 -1.20 11.22
C SER A 76 1.12 -1.74 10.47
N TYR A 77 0.28 -2.50 11.16
CA TYR A 77 -1.03 -2.93 10.65
C TYR A 77 -2.16 -1.91 10.91
N VAL A 78 -1.86 -0.81 11.60
CA VAL A 78 -2.84 0.23 11.91
C VAL A 78 -3.08 1.09 10.66
N GLN A 79 -4.33 1.20 10.25
CA GLN A 79 -4.72 1.90 9.02
C GLN A 79 -5.87 2.89 9.27
N GLN A 80 -5.57 3.95 10.01
CA GLN A 80 -6.56 4.93 10.48
C GLN A 80 -6.60 6.19 9.60
N ASP A 81 -5.46 6.62 9.09
CA ASP A 81 -5.32 7.83 8.29
C ASP A 81 -4.25 7.67 7.19
N THR A 82 -3.94 8.75 6.49
CA THR A 82 -3.03 8.76 5.34
C THR A 82 -1.60 8.34 5.66
N ARG A 83 -1.17 8.28 6.93
CA ARG A 83 0.17 7.78 7.31
C ARG A 83 0.41 6.36 6.84
N GLU A 84 -0.64 5.56 6.66
CA GLU A 84 -0.56 4.19 6.16
C GLU A 84 0.12 4.05 4.79
N TYR A 85 0.17 5.14 4.02
CA TYR A 85 0.80 5.20 2.69
C TYR A 85 2.26 5.66 2.72
N TYR A 86 2.86 5.84 3.91
CA TYR A 86 4.22 6.36 4.07
C TYR A 86 5.05 5.47 5.00
N PHE A 87 6.37 5.47 4.77
CA PHE A 87 7.33 4.96 5.74
C PHE A 87 7.54 5.96 6.87
N SER A 88 7.69 5.46 8.10
CA SER A 88 8.12 6.26 9.24
C SER A 88 9.56 6.76 9.04
N SER A 89 9.96 7.78 9.80
CA SER A 89 11.35 8.23 9.82
C SER A 89 12.30 7.13 10.31
N CYS A 90 11.82 6.22 11.18
CA CYS A 90 12.61 5.09 11.67
C CYS A 90 12.88 4.07 10.56
N CYS A 91 11.87 3.66 9.79
CA CYS A 91 12.11 2.76 8.66
C CYS A 91 13.02 3.42 7.61
N ALA A 92 12.86 4.71 7.31
CA ALA A 92 13.77 5.43 6.42
C ALA A 92 15.23 5.46 6.96
N ALA A 93 15.44 5.57 8.27
CA ALA A 93 16.77 5.49 8.88
C ALA A 93 17.38 4.07 8.78
N GLN A 94 16.56 3.05 9.01
CA GLN A 94 16.97 1.64 8.88
C GLN A 94 17.36 1.29 7.44
N ILE A 95 16.58 1.71 6.44
CA ILE A 95 16.93 1.50 5.02
C ILE A 95 18.27 2.17 4.68
N ARG A 96 18.50 3.41 5.17
CA ARG A 96 19.79 4.10 4.97
C ARG A 96 20.96 3.38 5.63
N TYR A 97 20.76 2.90 6.86
CA TYR A 97 21.75 2.11 7.58
C TYR A 97 22.08 0.83 6.80
N PHE A 98 21.05 0.08 6.40
CA PHE A 98 21.18 -1.18 5.70
C PHE A 98 21.85 -1.02 4.33
N ALA A 99 21.42 -0.03 3.54
CA ALA A 99 22.00 0.24 2.22
C ALA A 99 23.47 0.65 2.31
N ARG A 100 23.93 1.30 3.39
CA ARG A 100 25.34 1.68 3.58
C ARG A 100 26.24 0.53 4.01
N HIS A 101 25.67 -0.61 4.42
CA HIS A 101 26.45 -1.74 4.88
C HIS A 101 27.26 -2.35 3.73
N TYR A 102 28.56 -2.62 3.95
CA TYR A 102 29.50 -3.03 2.89
C TYR A 102 29.10 -4.31 2.14
N LEU A 103 28.35 -5.20 2.79
CA LEU A 103 27.78 -6.42 2.17
C LEU A 103 26.57 -6.17 1.25
N ARG A 104 26.02 -4.95 1.18
CA ARG A 104 24.77 -4.64 0.46
C ARG A 104 25.01 -3.88 -0.85
N THR A 105 26.20 -4.02 -1.43
CA THR A 105 26.60 -3.36 -2.68
C THR A 105 25.73 -3.72 -3.88
N CYS A 106 25.01 -4.86 -3.84
CA CYS A 106 24.09 -5.24 -4.92
C CYS A 106 22.96 -4.22 -5.14
N LEU A 107 22.56 -3.46 -4.10
CA LEU A 107 21.52 -2.44 -4.21
C LEU A 107 21.91 -1.26 -5.12
N PHE A 108 23.20 -1.09 -5.39
CA PHE A 108 23.75 -0.02 -6.23
C PHE A 108 24.22 -0.52 -7.60
N LYS A 109 23.97 -1.80 -7.92
CA LYS A 109 24.30 -2.38 -9.22
C LYS A 109 23.03 -2.58 -10.01
N ASN A 110 22.95 -1.94 -11.17
CA ASN A 110 21.89 -2.25 -12.13
C ASN A 110 22.38 -3.37 -13.06
N ASN A 111 21.78 -4.55 -12.94
CA ASN A 111 22.01 -5.70 -13.79
C ASN A 111 20.71 -6.16 -14.49
N THR A 112 19.75 -5.25 -14.68
CA THR A 112 18.50 -5.56 -15.38
C THR A 112 18.74 -5.58 -16.88
N TYR A 113 18.36 -6.67 -17.54
CA TYR A 113 18.43 -6.84 -19.00
C TYR A 113 17.06 -6.66 -19.69
N LYS A 114 16.00 -6.42 -18.90
CA LYS A 114 14.63 -6.24 -19.37
C LYS A 114 13.97 -5.12 -18.59
N GLU A 115 13.28 -4.25 -19.31
CA GLU A 115 12.40 -3.26 -18.72
C GLU A 115 10.97 -3.82 -18.65
N VAL A 116 10.32 -3.66 -17.50
CA VAL A 116 8.89 -3.99 -17.36
C VAL A 116 8.11 -2.72 -17.64
N LYS A 117 7.27 -2.74 -18.69
CA LYS A 117 6.40 -1.61 -19.02
C LYS A 117 5.51 -1.28 -17.82
N ARG A 118 5.56 -0.04 -17.35
CA ARG A 118 4.69 0.46 -16.28
C ARG A 118 3.30 0.76 -16.84
N SER A 119 2.28 0.59 -16.01
CA SER A 119 0.94 1.09 -16.33
C SER A 119 0.98 2.61 -16.51
N GLU A 120 0.34 3.09 -17.56
CA GLU A 120 0.16 4.53 -17.82
C GLU A 120 -1.06 5.08 -17.05
N GLU A 121 -1.91 4.20 -16.55
CA GLU A 121 -3.14 4.52 -15.84
C GLU A 121 -3.05 4.17 -14.36
N LEU A 122 -3.63 5.04 -13.52
CA LEU A 122 -3.82 4.79 -12.11
C LEU A 122 -4.94 3.74 -11.89
N PRO A 123 -4.87 2.93 -10.83
CA PRO A 123 -5.86 1.88 -10.56
C PRO A 123 -7.31 2.34 -10.60
N GLY A 124 -7.59 3.56 -10.13
CA GLY A 124 -8.92 4.15 -10.09
C GLY A 124 -9.53 4.51 -11.45
N PHE A 125 -8.73 4.52 -12.53
CA PHE A 125 -9.23 4.70 -13.89
C PHE A 125 -9.61 3.38 -14.57
N ILE A 126 -9.03 2.27 -14.11
CA ILE A 126 -9.24 0.92 -14.67
C ILE A 126 -10.09 0.02 -13.77
N THR A 127 -10.79 0.59 -12.79
CA THR A 127 -11.68 -0.14 -11.88
C THR A 127 -12.95 0.65 -11.62
N THR A 128 -14.01 -0.02 -11.18
CA THR A 128 -15.29 0.60 -10.83
C THR A 128 -15.47 0.69 -9.31
N LEU A 129 -16.33 1.60 -8.86
CA LEU A 129 -16.65 1.71 -7.43
C LEU A 129 -17.29 0.41 -6.88
N ASP A 130 -18.12 -0.26 -7.68
CA ASP A 130 -18.71 -1.56 -7.33
C ASP A 130 -17.63 -2.64 -7.19
N THR A 131 -16.66 -2.68 -8.11
CA THR A 131 -15.51 -3.60 -8.01
C THR A 131 -14.70 -3.36 -6.74
N ILE A 132 -14.43 -2.10 -6.37
CA ILE A 132 -13.73 -1.76 -5.12
C ILE A 132 -14.54 -2.23 -3.90
N CYS A 133 -15.84 -1.94 -3.86
CA CYS A 133 -16.72 -2.36 -2.77
C CYS A 133 -16.76 -3.88 -2.63
N ASN A 134 -16.97 -4.60 -3.74
CA ASN A 134 -17.04 -6.06 -3.72
C ASN A 134 -15.70 -6.73 -3.41
N ASN A 135 -14.58 -6.17 -3.87
CA ASN A 135 -13.26 -6.68 -3.51
C ASN A 135 -12.90 -6.47 -2.04
N THR A 136 -13.42 -5.40 -1.44
CA THR A 136 -13.17 -5.07 -0.03
C THR A 136 -14.04 -5.90 0.92
N TYR A 137 -15.35 -5.96 0.65
CA TYR A 137 -16.34 -6.53 1.58
C TYR A 137 -17.08 -7.74 1.05
N GLY A 138 -16.99 -8.01 -0.25
CA GLY A 138 -17.66 -9.15 -0.87
C GLY A 138 -17.16 -10.47 -0.30
N ARG A 139 -18.12 -11.33 0.02
CA ARG A 139 -17.94 -12.68 0.56
C ARG A 139 -18.81 -13.65 -0.22
N ALA A 140 -18.61 -14.95 -0.05
CA ALA A 140 -19.34 -15.99 -0.79
C ALA A 140 -20.88 -15.83 -0.80
N LYS A 141 -21.47 -15.18 0.22
CA LYS A 141 -22.92 -14.96 0.34
C LYS A 141 -23.36 -13.50 0.16
N PHE A 142 -22.43 -12.55 0.03
CA PHE A 142 -22.74 -11.12 0.03
C PHE A 142 -21.94 -10.39 -1.04
N THR A 143 -22.66 -9.83 -2.01
CA THR A 143 -22.10 -8.87 -2.98
C THR A 143 -22.25 -7.46 -2.43
N TYR A 144 -21.16 -6.70 -2.48
CA TYR A 144 -21.16 -5.27 -2.10
C TYR A 144 -21.05 -4.38 -3.33
N ILE A 145 -21.89 -3.35 -3.39
CA ILE A 145 -21.95 -2.35 -4.45
C ILE A 145 -21.75 -0.94 -3.87
N TYR A 146 -21.46 0.02 -4.74
CA TYR A 146 -21.37 1.43 -4.41
C TYR A 146 -22.75 1.98 -4.00
N ASP A 147 -22.80 2.62 -2.84
CA ASP A 147 -24.02 3.25 -2.34
C ASP A 147 -24.15 4.69 -2.83
N LYS A 148 -24.82 4.85 -3.98
CA LYS A 148 -25.11 6.16 -4.60
C LYS A 148 -25.90 7.13 -3.71
N THR A 149 -26.52 6.66 -2.63
CA THR A 149 -27.31 7.51 -1.72
C THR A 149 -26.45 8.25 -0.70
N ARG A 150 -25.19 7.82 -0.52
CA ARG A 150 -24.25 8.40 0.46
C ARG A 150 -23.11 9.12 -0.25
N LYS A 151 -22.61 10.16 0.38
CA LYS A 151 -21.44 10.90 -0.10
C LYS A 151 -20.16 10.18 0.32
N PHE A 152 -19.12 10.38 -0.48
CA PHE A 152 -17.75 10.02 -0.09
C PHE A 152 -17.35 10.75 1.20
N GLN A 153 -16.55 10.08 2.03
CA GLN A 153 -15.88 10.71 3.16
C GLN A 153 -14.39 10.83 2.82
N GLY A 154 -14.02 11.92 2.15
CA GLY A 154 -12.70 12.04 1.52
C GLY A 154 -12.49 10.94 0.50
N CYS A 155 -11.45 10.12 0.69
CA CYS A 155 -11.15 8.95 -0.15
C CYS A 155 -11.72 7.63 0.40
N ARG A 156 -12.90 7.71 1.02
CA ARG A 156 -13.66 6.54 1.49
C ARG A 156 -14.97 6.44 0.72
N ILE A 157 -15.14 5.31 0.04
CA ILE A 157 -16.27 5.00 -0.85
C ILE A 157 -17.37 4.35 -0.01
N PRO A 158 -18.59 4.89 0.03
CA PRO A 158 -19.71 4.24 0.70
C PRO A 158 -20.15 3.01 -0.09
N CYS A 159 -20.25 1.87 0.60
CA CYS A 159 -20.67 0.60 0.03
C CYS A 159 -21.89 0.07 0.78
N LYS A 160 -22.68 -0.77 0.12
CA LYS A 160 -23.80 -1.53 0.72
C LYS A 160 -23.93 -2.90 0.08
N VAL A 161 -24.65 -3.81 0.75
CA VAL A 161 -25.06 -5.08 0.15
C VAL A 161 -26.10 -4.82 -0.95
N GLU A 162 -26.03 -5.57 -2.05
CA GLU A 162 -26.92 -5.42 -3.20
C GLU A 162 -28.36 -5.90 -2.93
N HIS A 163 -28.54 -6.91 -2.08
CA HIS A 163 -29.83 -7.56 -1.85
C HIS A 163 -30.77 -6.74 -0.95
N ALA A 164 -32.03 -6.59 -1.40
CA ALA A 164 -33.10 -5.89 -0.69
C ALA A 164 -33.64 -6.61 0.56
N GLU A 165 -33.37 -7.92 0.69
CA GLU A 165 -33.82 -8.77 1.81
C GLU A 165 -32.77 -8.93 2.91
N ALA A 166 -31.53 -8.50 2.67
CA ALA A 166 -30.53 -8.36 3.71
C ALA A 166 -30.75 -7.00 4.40
N ASP A 167 -30.60 -6.94 5.72
CA ASP A 167 -30.54 -5.64 6.41
C ASP A 167 -29.55 -4.72 5.70
N TYR A 168 -29.82 -3.42 5.67
CA TYR A 168 -28.88 -2.46 5.11
C TYR A 168 -27.55 -2.52 5.91
N TYR A 169 -26.52 -3.14 5.33
CA TYR A 169 -25.17 -3.24 5.90
C TYR A 169 -24.24 -2.19 5.24
N PRO A 170 -24.14 -0.97 5.79
CA PRO A 170 -23.26 0.06 5.26
C PRO A 170 -21.79 -0.25 5.57
N ALA A 171 -20.92 0.02 4.61
CA ALA A 171 -19.47 -0.04 4.78
C ALA A 171 -18.76 1.13 4.08
N MET A 172 -17.46 1.29 4.33
CA MET A 172 -16.65 2.40 3.78
C MET A 172 -15.32 1.88 3.24
N ALA A 173 -15.30 1.53 1.95
CA ALA A 173 -14.09 1.01 1.30
C ALA A 173 -13.07 2.13 1.08
N LYS A 174 -11.79 1.77 1.01
CA LYS A 174 -10.74 2.72 0.63
C LYS A 174 -10.75 2.91 -0.88
N ALA A 175 -10.74 4.16 -1.32
CA ALA A 175 -10.50 4.46 -2.71
C ALA A 175 -9.05 4.12 -3.08
N VAL A 176 -8.88 3.61 -4.29
CA VAL A 176 -7.55 3.43 -4.89
C VAL A 176 -7.10 4.73 -5.55
N ASP A 177 -5.80 4.88 -5.77
CA ASP A 177 -5.27 6.06 -6.44
C ASP A 177 -5.90 6.22 -7.83
N GLY A 178 -6.38 7.43 -8.15
CA GLY A 178 -7.11 7.73 -9.39
C GLY A 178 -8.62 7.79 -9.27
N THR A 179 -9.22 7.27 -8.18
CA THR A 179 -10.69 7.32 -7.99
C THR A 179 -11.16 8.76 -7.85
N ASN A 180 -12.19 9.16 -8.61
CA ASN A 180 -12.82 10.47 -8.47
C ASN A 180 -13.50 10.59 -7.09
N CYS A 181 -13.16 11.64 -6.34
CA CYS A 181 -13.70 11.93 -5.00
C CYS A 181 -14.53 13.22 -4.95
N SER A 182 -14.87 13.79 -6.12
CA SER A 182 -15.65 15.02 -6.27
C SER A 182 -16.87 14.82 -7.18
N SER A 183 -17.94 15.57 -6.93
CA SER A 183 -19.11 15.59 -7.82
C SER A 183 -18.82 16.26 -9.16
N THR A 184 -17.85 17.18 -9.19
CA THR A 184 -17.39 17.94 -10.36
C THR A 184 -16.42 17.17 -11.25
N GLY A 185 -15.76 16.12 -10.73
CA GLY A 185 -14.81 15.31 -11.49
C GLY A 185 -13.40 15.89 -11.63
N ASP A 186 -13.11 16.96 -10.89
CA ASP A 186 -11.84 17.69 -10.89
C ASP A 186 -10.88 17.25 -9.77
N MET A 187 -11.33 16.43 -8.83
CA MET A 187 -10.52 15.89 -7.73
C MET A 187 -10.44 14.36 -7.78
N ILE A 188 -9.25 13.82 -7.51
CA ILE A 188 -9.02 12.38 -7.44
C ILE A 188 -8.29 11.99 -6.15
N CYS A 189 -8.45 10.74 -5.74
CA CYS A 189 -7.73 10.16 -4.62
C CYS A 189 -6.27 9.87 -4.98
N ILE A 190 -5.35 10.33 -4.13
CA ILE A 190 -3.92 9.99 -4.16
C ILE A 190 -3.44 9.82 -2.72
N ARG A 191 -2.92 8.64 -2.38
CA ARG A 191 -2.44 8.30 -1.02
C ARG A 191 -3.46 8.66 0.07
N GLY A 192 -4.73 8.35 -0.19
CA GLY A 192 -5.86 8.62 0.71
C GLY A 192 -6.30 10.08 0.82
N GLY A 193 -5.65 11.02 0.13
CA GLY A 193 -6.06 12.42 0.04
C GLY A 193 -6.84 12.71 -1.23
N CYS A 194 -7.93 13.49 -1.12
CA CYS A 194 -8.68 13.99 -2.27
C CYS A 194 -8.01 15.27 -2.77
N VAL A 195 -7.36 15.21 -3.95
CA VAL A 195 -6.50 16.28 -4.47
C VAL A 195 -6.89 16.67 -5.90
N PRO A 196 -6.54 17.89 -6.36
CA PRO A 196 -6.82 18.31 -7.73
C PRO A 196 -6.20 17.37 -8.77
N ARG A 197 -7.01 16.96 -9.76
CA ARG A 197 -6.64 16.01 -10.82
C ARG A 197 -5.41 16.47 -11.60
N ASN A 198 -5.29 17.77 -11.88
CA ASN A 198 -4.14 18.36 -12.58
C ASN A 198 -2.82 18.28 -11.78
N LYS A 199 -2.87 18.32 -10.44
CA LYS A 199 -1.69 18.13 -9.58
C LYS A 199 -1.30 16.65 -9.48
N ALA A 200 -2.28 15.76 -9.52
CA ALA A 200 -2.07 14.32 -9.49
C ALA A 200 -1.52 13.77 -10.82
N THR A 201 -2.00 14.26 -11.96
CA THR A 201 -1.42 13.93 -13.28
C THR A 201 -0.06 14.62 -13.50
N GLY A 202 0.24 15.66 -12.71
CA GLY A 202 1.57 16.24 -12.53
C GLY A 202 2.57 15.33 -11.80
N ILE A 203 2.10 14.24 -11.17
CA ILE A 203 2.91 13.03 -10.92
C ILE A 203 3.10 12.33 -12.27
N LYS A 204 3.69 13.05 -13.22
CA LYS A 204 4.13 12.49 -14.48
C LYS A 204 5.11 11.37 -14.13
N LEU A 205 4.72 10.13 -14.43
CA LEU A 205 5.47 9.29 -15.36
C LEU A 205 6.40 10.21 -16.16
N ARG A 206 7.65 10.36 -15.71
CA ARG A 206 8.62 11.23 -16.36
C ARG A 206 8.53 10.89 -17.83
N ARG A 207 8.13 11.86 -18.65
CA ARG A 207 8.31 11.80 -20.09
C ARG A 207 9.77 11.42 -20.30
N LEU A 208 10.00 10.21 -20.80
CA LEU A 208 11.14 9.97 -21.66
C LEU A 208 10.82 10.73 -22.95
N ALA A 209 11.24 11.99 -22.97
CA ALA A 209 11.42 12.85 -24.13
C ALA A 209 12.57 13.75 -23.67
N SER A 210 13.78 13.70 -24.23
CA SER A 210 14.21 13.34 -25.58
C SER A 210 15.54 12.60 -25.53
#